data_AF-K1N3X4-F1
#
_entry.id   AF-K1N3X4-F1
#
_cell.length_a   1.000
_cell.length_b   1.000
_cell.length_c   1.000
_cell.angle_alpha   90.00
_cell.angle_beta   90.00
_cell.angle_gamma   90.00
#
_symmetry.space_group_name_H-M   'P 1'
#
loop_
_entity.id
_entity.type
_entity.pdbx_description
1 polymer ?
#
loop_
_entity_poly.entity_id
_entity_poly.type
_entity_poly.pdbx_seq_one_letter_code
_entity_poly.pdbx_strand_id
1 'polypeptide(L)'
;MLDHLIFNVKKWFEISNDMSAITANNKNYYACPSRFTVMAETPIKNPNTGNGWRVLNDAEVTCVGAGQDVYFFDGQLEIYADSDENKHPNNAVYSHYYYTGVVEKTNVRNVIWGG
;
A
#
# COMPACT_ATOMS: atom_id res chain seq x y z
N MET A 1 26.55 0.66 44.74
CA MET A 1 27.02 0.85 43.36
C MET A 1 26.14 -0.04 42.49
N LEU A 2 25.07 0.53 41.96
CA LEU A 2 24.02 -0.18 41.21
C LEU A 2 24.22 0.13 39.72
N ASP A 3 25.38 -0.24 39.18
CA ASP A 3 25.81 0.14 37.82
C ASP A 3 25.39 -0.88 36.75
N HIS A 4 24.26 -1.57 36.95
CA HIS A 4 23.81 -2.63 36.03
C HIS A 4 22.33 -2.51 35.60
N LEU A 5 21.67 -1.38 35.85
CA LEU A 5 20.32 -1.10 35.30
C LEU A 5 20.37 -0.06 34.17
N ILE A 6 21.34 -0.16 33.25
CA ILE A 6 21.13 0.40 31.91
C ILE A 6 20.22 -0.59 31.17
N PHE A 7 18.93 -0.54 31.52
CA PHE A 7 17.88 -1.18 30.73
C PHE A 7 17.87 -0.46 29.38
N ASN A 8 18.62 -1.03 28.44
CA ASN A 8 18.29 -1.15 27.04
C ASN A 8 17.59 0.10 26.46
N VAL A 9 18.35 0.96 25.78
CA VAL A 9 17.89 2.15 25.04
C VAL A 9 16.84 1.86 23.93
N LYS A 10 16.33 0.64 23.87
CA LYS A 10 15.22 0.20 23.02
C LYS A 10 13.91 0.56 23.72
N LYS A 11 13.22 1.58 23.18
CA LYS A 11 11.83 1.85 23.55
C LYS A 11 10.96 0.76 22.93
N TRP A 12 10.32 -0.05 23.78
CA TRP A 12 9.26 -0.95 23.37
C TRP A 12 8.00 -0.11 23.22
N PHE A 13 7.35 -0.16 22.06
CA PHE A 13 6.10 0.55 21.81
C PHE A 13 4.98 -0.49 21.85
N GLU A 14 3.94 -0.22 22.65
CA GLU A 14 2.74 -1.05 22.62
C GLU A 14 2.02 -0.83 21.29
N ILE A 15 1.90 -1.89 20.51
CA ILE A 15 1.08 -1.93 19.30
C ILE A 15 -0.17 -2.73 19.66
N SER A 16 -1.35 -2.10 19.61
CA SER A 16 -2.62 -2.83 19.75
C SER A 16 -2.98 -3.50 18.43
N ASN A 17 -3.79 -4.57 18.48
CA ASN A 17 -4.16 -5.34 17.29
C ASN A 17 -4.85 -4.51 16.19
N ASP A 18 -5.49 -3.38 16.56
CA ASP A 18 -6.25 -2.53 15.65
C ASP A 18 -5.48 -1.26 15.23
N MET A 19 -4.20 -1.16 15.59
CA MET A 19 -3.40 0.04 15.37
C MET A 19 -2.92 0.12 13.91
N SER A 20 -3.47 1.05 13.15
CA SER A 20 -3.14 1.28 11.73
C SER A 20 -1.94 2.22 11.51
N ALA A 21 -1.49 2.92 12.55
CA ALA A 21 -0.31 3.78 12.52
C ALA A 21 0.32 3.99 13.90
N ILE A 22 1.64 4.17 13.94
CA ILE A 22 2.40 4.64 15.12
C ILE A 22 3.30 5.81 14.77
N THR A 23 3.56 6.67 15.74
CA THR A 23 4.61 7.71 15.63
C THR A 23 5.79 7.32 16.50
N ALA A 24 6.96 7.12 15.89
CA ALA A 24 8.21 6.84 16.60
C ALA A 24 9.35 7.67 15.98
N ASN A 25 10.24 8.23 16.81
CA ASN A 25 11.35 9.07 16.35
C ASN A 25 10.93 10.20 15.39
N ASN A 26 9.80 10.86 15.68
CA ASN A 26 9.19 11.91 14.83
C ASN A 26 8.85 11.45 13.41
N LYS A 27 8.64 10.14 13.21
CA LYS A 27 8.22 9.54 11.94
C LYS A 27 6.93 8.75 12.16
N ASN A 28 6.03 8.83 11.18
CA ASN A 28 4.83 8.02 11.15
C ASN A 28 5.12 6.71 10.41
N TYR A 29 4.72 5.61 11.01
CA TYR A 29 4.77 4.28 10.43
C TYR A 29 3.34 3.81 10.29
N TYR A 30 3.00 3.26 9.13
CA TYR A 30 1.65 2.80 8.83
C TYR A 30 1.66 1.29 8.66
N ALA A 31 0.62 0.64 9.17
CA ALA A 31 0.47 -0.80 9.04
C ALA A 31 0.28 -1.19 7.57
N CYS A 32 1.11 -2.13 7.10
CA CYS A 32 1.08 -2.67 5.76
C CYS A 32 0.36 -4.03 5.80
N PRO A 33 -0.84 -4.18 5.20
CA PRO A 33 -1.47 -5.50 5.07
C PRO A 33 -0.61 -6.42 4.20
N SER A 34 -0.97 -7.70 4.12
CA SER A 34 -0.30 -8.63 3.19
C SER A 34 -0.80 -8.43 1.75
N ARG A 35 -2.12 -8.27 1.60
CA ARG A 35 -2.80 -8.12 0.31
C ARG A 35 -4.15 -7.42 0.48
N PHE A 36 -4.68 -6.92 -0.62
CA PHE A 36 -6.01 -6.32 -0.70
C PHE A 36 -6.53 -6.39 -2.13
N THR A 37 -7.82 -6.13 -2.32
CA THR A 37 -8.44 -5.99 -3.63
C THR A 37 -8.52 -4.51 -4.02
N VAL A 38 -7.91 -4.12 -5.14
CA VAL A 38 -8.19 -2.84 -5.79
C VAL A 38 -9.54 -2.95 -6.51
N MET A 39 -10.43 -2.00 -6.30
CA MET A 39 -11.76 -2.03 -6.93
C MET A 39 -11.67 -1.65 -8.41
N ALA A 40 -12.56 -2.22 -9.23
CA ALA A 40 -12.76 -1.80 -10.61
C ALA A 40 -13.02 -0.28 -10.70
N GLU A 41 -12.64 0.32 -11.82
CA GLU A 41 -12.76 1.75 -12.12
C GLU A 41 -11.94 2.67 -11.20
N THR A 42 -11.10 2.10 -10.32
CA THR A 42 -10.27 2.87 -9.40
C THR A 42 -9.13 3.55 -10.16
N PRO A 43 -8.92 4.86 -9.96
CA PRO A 43 -7.72 5.52 -10.45
C PRO A 43 -6.50 5.04 -9.64
N ILE A 44 -5.47 4.61 -10.36
CA ILE A 44 -4.17 4.23 -9.81
C ILE A 44 -3.07 5.06 -10.47
N LYS A 45 -1.96 5.22 -9.76
CA LYS A 45 -0.81 5.98 -10.25
C LYS A 45 0.44 5.15 -10.17
N ASN A 46 1.31 5.35 -11.16
CA ASN A 46 2.72 4.99 -11.02
C ASN A 46 3.44 6.13 -10.28
N PRO A 47 4.04 5.91 -9.11
CA PRO A 47 4.68 6.95 -8.32
C PRO A 47 5.93 7.53 -9.00
N ASN A 48 6.54 6.79 -9.93
CA ASN A 48 7.75 7.23 -10.63
C ASN A 48 7.44 8.12 -11.83
N THR A 49 6.34 7.87 -12.53
CA THR A 49 5.99 8.61 -13.76
C THR A 49 4.82 9.56 -13.57
N GLY A 50 4.01 9.38 -12.53
CA GLY A 50 2.76 10.12 -12.32
C GLY A 50 1.63 9.72 -13.28
N ASN A 51 1.86 8.77 -14.20
CA ASN A 51 0.86 8.33 -15.16
C ASN A 51 -0.37 7.76 -14.43
N GLY A 52 -1.54 8.33 -14.76
CA GLY A 52 -2.83 7.89 -14.26
C GLY A 52 -3.43 6.81 -15.14
N TRP A 53 -3.80 5.71 -14.52
CA TRP A 53 -4.53 4.61 -15.15
C TRP A 53 -5.78 4.33 -14.32
N ARG A 54 -6.76 3.68 -14.93
CA ARG A 54 -7.89 3.08 -14.19
C ARG A 54 -7.81 1.58 -14.26
N VAL A 55 -8.19 0.94 -13.16
CA VAL A 55 -8.34 -0.51 -13.10
C VAL A 55 -9.63 -0.92 -13.82
N LEU A 56 -9.56 -1.93 -14.67
CA LEU A 56 -10.70 -2.41 -15.44
C LEU A 56 -11.61 -3.33 -14.60
N ASN A 57 -11.01 -4.22 -13.82
CA ASN A 57 -11.69 -5.25 -13.04
C ASN A 57 -11.14 -5.32 -11.62
N ASP A 58 -11.98 -5.73 -10.66
CA ASP A 58 -11.51 -5.98 -9.28
C ASP A 58 -10.33 -6.94 -9.30
N ALA A 59 -9.25 -6.60 -8.59
CA ALA A 59 -8.03 -7.40 -8.63
C ALA A 59 -7.32 -7.43 -7.29
N GLU A 60 -6.92 -8.63 -6.86
CA GLU A 60 -6.08 -8.83 -5.67
C GLU A 60 -4.63 -8.47 -5.99
N VAL A 61 -4.02 -7.69 -5.11
CA VAL A 61 -2.62 -7.27 -5.21
C VAL A 61 -1.93 -7.42 -3.86
N THR A 62 -0.61 -7.58 -3.89
CA THR A 62 0.23 -7.64 -2.69
C THR A 62 0.53 -6.23 -2.23
N CYS A 63 0.34 -5.94 -0.94
CA CYS A 63 0.73 -4.66 -0.40
C CYS A 63 2.22 -4.68 -0.05
N VAL A 64 2.97 -3.71 -0.58
CA VAL A 64 4.42 -3.58 -0.36
C VAL A 64 4.78 -2.34 0.46
N GLY A 65 3.79 -1.53 0.82
CA GLY A 65 3.95 -0.39 1.70
C GLY A 65 2.64 0.34 1.98
N ALA A 66 2.64 1.18 3.00
CA ALA A 66 1.50 2.00 3.38
C ALA A 66 1.94 3.43 3.72
N GLY A 67 1.16 4.40 3.23
CA GLY A 67 1.22 5.79 3.65
C GLY A 67 0.03 6.14 4.54
N GLN A 68 -0.19 7.43 4.77
CA GLN A 68 -1.34 7.92 5.53
C GLN A 68 -2.66 7.51 4.86
N ASP A 69 -2.83 7.89 3.59
CA ASP A 69 -4.09 7.73 2.86
C ASP A 69 -4.00 6.74 1.68
N VAL A 70 -2.82 6.17 1.44
CA VAL A 70 -2.54 5.30 0.29
C VAL A 70 -1.90 3.98 0.68
N TYR A 71 -2.10 2.97 -0.16
CA TYR A 71 -1.29 1.76 -0.20
C TYR A 71 -0.39 1.75 -1.44
N PHE A 72 0.78 1.16 -1.27
CA PHE A 72 1.70 0.80 -2.33
C PHE A 72 1.57 -0.70 -2.60
N PHE A 73 1.54 -1.10 -3.86
CA PHE A 73 1.30 -2.50 -4.22
C PHE A 73 2.16 -3.03 -5.36
N ASP A 74 2.29 -4.36 -5.36
CA ASP A 74 2.79 -5.20 -6.45
C ASP A 74 1.65 -6.14 -6.89
N GLY A 75 1.44 -6.27 -8.19
CA GLY A 75 0.44 -7.15 -8.78
C GLY A 75 0.23 -6.88 -10.27
N GLN A 76 -0.36 -7.86 -10.94
CA GLN A 76 -0.82 -7.72 -12.31
C GLN A 76 -2.26 -7.23 -12.33
N LEU A 77 -2.53 -6.21 -13.15
CA LEU A 77 -3.84 -5.57 -13.29
C LEU A 77 -4.20 -5.44 -14.77
N GLU A 78 -5.49 -5.57 -15.06
CA GLU A 78 -6.06 -5.06 -16.30
C GLU A 78 -6.41 -3.59 -16.07
N ILE A 79 -5.87 -2.70 -16.90
CA ILE A 79 -5.99 -1.25 -16.77
C ILE A 79 -6.33 -0.60 -18.11
N TYR A 80 -6.74 0.64 -18.08
CA TYR A 80 -6.86 1.50 -19.27
C TYR A 80 -6.45 2.93 -18.91
N ALA A 81 -6.12 3.74 -19.91
CA ALA A 81 -5.77 5.14 -19.66
C ALA A 81 -6.97 5.87 -19.08
N ASP A 82 -6.79 6.70 -18.04
CA ASP A 82 -7.90 7.42 -17.39
C ASP A 82 -8.67 8.32 -18.38
N SER A 83 -8.00 8.77 -19.45
CA SER A 83 -8.60 9.55 -20.55
C SER A 83 -9.27 8.72 -21.65
N ASP A 84 -9.22 7.39 -21.59
CA ASP A 84 -9.78 6.51 -22.63
C ASP A 84 -11.23 6.12 -22.32
N GLU A 85 -12.16 6.82 -22.96
CA GLU A 85 -13.61 6.59 -22.83
C GLU A 85 -14.04 5.18 -23.28
N ASN A 86 -13.28 4.56 -24.18
CA ASN A 86 -13.59 3.23 -24.71
C ASN A 86 -12.96 2.10 -23.87
N LYS A 87 -12.21 2.43 -22.82
CA LYS A 87 -11.61 1.50 -21.86
C LYS A 87 -10.82 0.38 -22.55
N HIS A 88 -9.98 0.72 -23.53
CA HIS A 88 -9.20 -0.30 -24.21
C HIS A 88 -8.26 -0.97 -23.21
N PRO A 89 -8.40 -2.30 -22.99
CA PRO A 89 -7.67 -2.99 -21.95
C PRO A 89 -6.18 -3.03 -22.29
N ASN A 90 -5.37 -2.74 -21.28
CA ASN A 90 -3.95 -2.94 -21.25
C ASN A 90 -3.59 -3.71 -19.98
N ASN A 91 -2.78 -4.75 -20.12
CA ASN A 91 -2.31 -5.49 -18.97
C ASN A 91 -1.01 -4.85 -18.47
N ALA A 92 -1.03 -4.35 -17.25
CA ALA A 92 0.17 -3.83 -16.60
C ALA A 92 0.57 -4.73 -15.44
N VAL A 93 1.88 -4.96 -15.33
CA VAL A 93 2.49 -5.59 -14.16
C VAL A 93 3.15 -4.50 -13.35
N TYR A 94 2.61 -4.26 -12.16
CA TYR A 94 3.25 -3.40 -11.17
C TYR A 94 4.11 -4.30 -10.29
N SER A 95 5.43 -4.20 -10.39
CA SER A 95 6.35 -4.85 -9.45
C SER A 95 7.28 -3.86 -8.77
N HIS A 96 7.69 -4.12 -7.52
CA HIS A 96 8.67 -3.27 -6.82
C HIS A 96 10.00 -3.11 -7.57
N TYR A 97 10.29 -3.98 -8.55
CA TYR A 97 11.46 -3.85 -9.43
C TYR A 97 11.28 -2.88 -10.60
N TYR A 98 10.06 -2.76 -11.14
CA TYR A 98 9.81 -2.03 -12.38
C TYR A 98 8.85 -0.86 -12.16
N TYR A 99 7.70 -1.12 -11.55
CA TYR A 99 6.62 -0.17 -11.32
C TYR A 99 5.89 -0.50 -10.02
N THR A 100 5.94 0.36 -9.01
CA THR A 100 5.06 0.19 -7.83
C THR A 100 3.72 0.83 -8.13
N GLY A 101 2.61 0.19 -7.79
CA GLY A 101 1.30 0.82 -7.91
C GLY A 101 0.97 1.64 -6.67
N VAL A 102 0.25 2.75 -6.83
CA VAL A 102 -0.31 3.52 -5.71
C VAL A 102 -1.81 3.63 -5.86
N VAL A 103 -2.52 3.35 -4.77
CA VAL A 103 -3.98 3.44 -4.67
C VAL A 103 -4.38 4.05 -3.33
N GLU A 104 -5.45 4.82 -3.32
CA GLU A 104 -6.03 5.34 -2.08
C GLU A 104 -6.69 4.22 -1.26
N LYS A 105 -6.54 4.27 0.07
CA LYS A 105 -7.09 3.25 0.97
C LYS A 105 -8.62 3.13 0.91
N THR A 106 -9.30 4.20 0.51
CA THR A 106 -10.75 4.24 0.29
C THR A 106 -11.19 3.44 -0.93
N ASN A 107 -10.27 3.17 -1.87
CA ASN A 107 -10.54 2.49 -3.12
C ASN A 107 -10.12 1.00 -3.09
N VAL A 108 -9.89 0.45 -1.91
CA VAL A 108 -9.58 -0.97 -1.71
C VAL A 108 -10.59 -1.65 -0.81
N ARG A 109 -10.69 -2.98 -0.93
CA ARG A 109 -11.53 -3.84 -0.08
C ARG A 109 -10.83 -5.17 0.19
N ASN A 110 -11.46 -6.04 0.99
CA ASN A 110 -10.90 -7.36 1.33
C ASN A 110 -9.44 -7.28 1.83
N VAL A 111 -9.17 -6.33 2.73
CA VAL A 111 -7.81 -6.12 3.26
C VAL A 111 -7.45 -7.27 4.19
N ILE A 112 -6.38 -8.00 3.86
CA ILE A 112 -5.91 -9.17 4.61
C ILE A 112 -4.62 -8.81 5.36
N TRP A 113 -4.71 -8.81 6.69
CA TRP A 113 -3.61 -8.50 7.59
C TRP A 113 -2.86 -9.76 8.02
N GLY A 114 -1.59 -9.91 7.63
CA GLY A 114 -0.74 -11.05 7.98
C GLY A 114 -1.13 -12.37 7.30
N GLY A 115 -0.14 -13.27 7.15
CA GLY A 115 -0.25 -14.61 6.58
C GLY A 115 0.88 -15.49 7.08
#